data_AF-A0A0P9RKJ9-F1
#
_entry.id   AF-A0A0P9RKJ9-F1
#
_cell.length_a   1.000
_cell.length_b   1.000
_cell.length_c   1.000
_cell.angle_alpha   90.00
_cell.angle_beta   90.00
_cell.angle_gamma   90.00
#
_symmetry.space_group_name_H-M   'P 1'
#
loop_
_entity.id
_entity.type
_entity.pdbx_description
1 polymer ?
#
loop_
_entity_poly.entity_id
_entity_poly.type
_entity_poly.pdbx_seq_one_letter_code
_entity_poly.pdbx_strand_id
1 'polypeptide(L)'
;MQAEINANRDLWLLRCIETLEQDETGNKNTPDNRLRAAMLLDTFEATIKRLGKESKYCQYNVNYSMKGRAGAEIDGYRGIQALALQRGDLQAAEKARQAIDDILLTKETWRPLVLIVRERARDFTVVGWRNLLRWQKLSNVDGQRTAAQFPPP
;
A
#
# COMPACT_ATOMS: atom_id res chain seq x y z
N MET A 1 3.70 11.60 0.41
CA MET A 1 4.63 10.44 0.33
C MET A 1 5.90 10.65 1.15
N GLN A 2 6.65 11.75 1.01
CA GLN A 2 7.86 11.95 1.86
C GLN A 2 7.56 11.95 3.37
N ALA A 3 6.50 12.63 3.80
CA ALA A 3 6.07 12.62 5.21
C ALA A 3 5.73 11.20 5.71
N GLU A 4 5.14 10.38 4.85
CA GLU A 4 4.77 8.98 5.14
C GLU A 4 6.01 8.08 5.28
N ILE A 5 6.98 8.24 4.39
CA ILE A 5 8.26 7.54 4.46
C ILE A 5 8.99 7.93 5.74
N ASN A 6 9.04 9.22 6.08
CA ASN A 6 9.71 9.70 7.29
C ASN A 6 9.03 9.19 8.56
N ALA A 7 7.70 9.20 8.62
CA ALA A 7 6.95 8.77 9.80
C ALA A 7 7.02 7.26 10.06
N ASN A 8 7.23 6.44 9.02
CA ASN A 8 7.20 4.98 9.12
C ASN A 8 8.47 4.33 8.52
N ARG A 9 9.62 5.03 8.52
CA ARG A 9 10.86 4.61 7.83
C ARG A 9 11.29 3.20 8.19
N ASP A 10 11.31 2.90 9.49
CA ASP A 10 11.74 1.58 9.98
C ASP A 10 10.83 0.45 9.51
N LEU A 11 9.51 0.70 9.45
CA LEU A 11 8.56 -0.29 8.96
C LEU A 11 8.73 -0.54 7.45
N TRP A 12 9.04 0.50 6.68
CA TRP A 12 9.35 0.38 5.25
C TRP A 12 10.66 -0.37 5.00
N LEU A 13 11.69 -0.13 5.82
CA LEU A 13 12.96 -0.87 5.75
C LEU A 13 12.77 -2.35 6.09
N LEU A 14 12.06 -2.66 7.18
CA LEU A 14 11.72 -4.04 7.53
C LEU A 14 10.94 -4.73 6.41
N ARG A 15 9.95 -4.03 5.83
CA ARG A 15 9.18 -4.55 4.69
C ARG A 15 10.08 -4.84 3.48
N CYS A 16 11.06 -3.98 3.19
CA CYS A 16 12.00 -4.23 2.10
C CYS A 16 12.94 -5.40 2.40
N ILE A 17 13.40 -5.55 3.65
CA ILE A 17 14.21 -6.71 4.05
C ILE A 17 13.44 -8.03 3.84
N GLU A 18 12.13 -8.04 4.12
CA GLU A 18 11.29 -9.22 3.86
C GLU A 18 11.25 -9.63 2.38
N THR A 19 11.49 -8.72 1.44
CA THR A 19 11.50 -9.01 0.00
C THR A 19 12.88 -9.39 -0.53
N LEU A 20 13.96 -9.15 0.22
CA LEU A 20 15.32 -9.52 -0.18
C LEU A 20 15.57 -11.02 -0.03
N GLU A 21 16.63 -11.49 -0.68
CA GLU A 21 17.12 -12.87 -0.56
C GLU A 21 17.63 -13.15 0.86
N GLN A 22 17.46 -14.41 1.28
CA GLN A 22 17.98 -14.90 2.56
C GLN A 22 19.48 -15.15 2.46
N ASP A 23 20.18 -15.05 3.59
CA ASP A 23 21.54 -15.56 3.70
C ASP A 23 21.58 -17.10 3.73
N GLU A 24 22.78 -17.67 3.80
CA GLU A 24 23.02 -19.12 3.88
C GLU A 24 22.38 -19.77 5.13
N THR A 25 22.03 -18.98 6.15
CA THR A 25 21.36 -19.44 7.38
C THR A 25 19.84 -19.32 7.33
N GLY A 26 19.27 -18.83 6.22
CA GLY A 26 17.85 -18.57 6.06
C GLY A 26 17.39 -17.26 6.70
N ASN A 27 18.29 -16.43 7.22
CA ASN A 27 17.98 -15.17 7.86
C ASN A 27 17.92 -14.03 6.83
N LYS A 28 16.82 -13.28 6.81
CA LYS A 28 16.70 -12.06 5.99
C LYS A 28 17.26 -10.84 6.69
N ASN A 29 17.23 -10.79 8.02
CA ASN A 29 17.56 -9.60 8.78
C ASN A 29 19.06 -9.54 9.13
N THR A 30 19.89 -9.47 8.08
CA THR A 30 21.35 -9.37 8.19
C THR A 30 21.81 -7.91 8.08
N PRO A 31 23.01 -7.56 8.58
CA PRO A 31 23.58 -6.22 8.39
C PRO A 31 23.65 -5.80 6.91
N ASP A 32 23.98 -6.74 6.02
CA ASP A 32 24.05 -6.49 4.57
C ASP A 32 22.68 -6.18 3.98
N ASN A 33 21.65 -6.98 4.30
CA ASN A 33 20.28 -6.72 3.83
C ASN A 33 19.70 -5.43 4.40
N ARG A 34 20.04 -5.04 5.64
CA ARG A 34 19.66 -3.73 6.20
C ARG A 34 20.28 -2.58 5.39
N LEU A 35 21.56 -2.70 5.04
CA LEU A 35 22.25 -1.71 4.22
C LEU A 35 21.66 -1.63 2.81
N ARG A 36 21.42 -2.78 2.16
CA ARG A 36 20.75 -2.84 0.85
C ARG A 36 19.36 -2.20 0.89
N ALA A 37 18.54 -2.52 1.89
CA ALA A 37 17.21 -1.94 2.05
C ALA A 37 17.26 -0.41 2.22
N ALA A 38 18.23 0.10 2.99
CA ALA A 38 18.45 1.54 3.14
C ALA A 38 18.84 2.20 1.82
N MET A 39 19.78 1.61 1.07
CA MET A 39 20.20 2.11 -0.25
C MET A 39 19.03 2.12 -1.26
N LEU A 40 18.20 1.09 -1.27
CA LEU A 40 17.01 1.02 -2.11
C LEU A 40 16.00 2.11 -1.75
N LEU A 41 15.79 2.36 -0.46
CA LEU A 41 14.90 3.41 0.00
C LEU A 41 15.41 4.80 -0.38
N ASP A 42 16.71 5.06 -0.19
CA ASP A 42 17.32 6.34 -0.55
C ASP A 42 17.25 6.59 -2.07
N THR A 43 17.44 5.55 -2.88
CA THR A 43 17.29 5.59 -4.34
C THR A 43 15.84 5.91 -4.74
N PHE A 44 14.87 5.30 -4.05
CA PHE A 44 13.46 5.57 -4.25
C PHE A 44 13.10 7.01 -3.88
N GLU A 45 13.57 7.52 -2.73
CA GLU A 45 13.37 8.91 -2.31
C GLU A 45 13.98 9.92 -3.29
N ALA A 46 15.17 9.64 -3.82
CA ALA A 46 15.79 10.46 -4.86
C ALA A 46 14.95 10.46 -6.15
N THR A 47 14.41 9.31 -6.53
CA THR A 47 13.53 9.17 -7.70
C THR A 47 12.24 9.98 -7.53
N ILE A 48 11.60 9.91 -6.35
CA ILE A 48 10.41 10.73 -6.02
C ILE A 48 10.72 12.22 -6.14
N LYS A 49 11.84 12.66 -5.55
CA LYS A 49 12.24 14.08 -5.57
C LYS A 49 12.48 14.57 -7.00
N ARG A 50 13.04 13.72 -7.88
CA ARG A 50 13.22 14.03 -9.29
C ARG A 50 11.88 14.08 -10.02
N LEU A 51 11.01 13.08 -9.84
CA LEU A 51 9.68 13.03 -10.45
C LEU A 51 8.82 14.24 -10.07
N GLY A 52 8.88 14.70 -8.82
CA GLY A 52 8.17 15.89 -8.37
C GLY A 52 8.64 17.20 -9.04
N LYS A 53 9.82 17.22 -9.67
CA LYS A 53 10.32 18.36 -10.46
C LYS A 53 10.00 18.20 -11.95
N GLU A 54 10.11 16.99 -12.49
CA GLU A 54 10.01 16.71 -13.93
C GLU A 54 8.57 16.49 -14.40
N SER A 55 7.72 15.90 -13.57
CA SER A 55 6.36 15.51 -13.95
C SER A 55 5.31 16.32 -13.20
N LYS A 56 4.37 16.88 -13.95
CA LYS A 56 3.21 17.62 -13.40
C LYS A 56 2.07 16.70 -12.96
N TYR A 57 2.10 15.42 -13.35
CA TYR A 57 0.97 14.50 -13.18
C TYR A 57 1.42 13.16 -12.57
N CYS A 58 1.89 13.20 -11.33
CA CYS A 58 2.18 12.00 -10.53
C CYS A 58 1.03 11.67 -9.58
N GLN A 59 0.66 10.39 -9.53
CA GLN A 59 -0.18 9.81 -8.49
C GLN A 59 0.70 9.01 -7.52
N TYR A 60 0.56 9.31 -6.23
CA TYR A 60 1.30 8.64 -5.15
C TYR A 60 0.36 7.69 -4.42
N ASN A 61 0.61 6.39 -4.49
CA ASN A 61 -0.16 5.36 -3.82
C ASN A 61 0.64 4.74 -2.69
N VAL A 62 0.04 4.65 -1.51
CA VAL A 62 0.61 4.02 -0.32
C VAL A 62 -0.29 2.85 0.04
N ASN A 63 0.22 1.63 -0.07
CA ASN A 63 -0.56 0.44 0.23
C ASN A 63 -0.11 -0.18 1.55
N TYR A 64 -1.09 -0.50 2.37
CA TYR A 64 -0.95 -1.25 3.60
C TYR A 64 -1.65 -2.61 3.45
N SER A 65 -1.16 -3.61 4.17
CA SER A 65 -1.81 -4.90 4.30
C SER A 65 -2.05 -5.22 5.77
N MET A 66 -3.09 -5.99 6.06
CA MET A 66 -3.33 -6.48 7.40
C MET A 66 -2.25 -7.50 7.78
N LYS A 67 -1.76 -7.46 9.03
CA LYS A 67 -0.88 -8.49 9.58
C LYS A 67 -1.65 -9.80 9.72
N GLY A 68 -0.99 -10.93 9.44
CA GLY A 68 -1.63 -12.26 9.52
C GLY A 68 -2.26 -12.56 10.89
N ARG A 69 -1.62 -12.14 11.99
CA ARG A 69 -2.16 -12.29 13.35
C ARG A 69 -3.50 -11.58 13.53
N ALA A 70 -3.62 -10.34 13.05
CA ALA A 70 -4.87 -9.58 13.19
C ALA A 70 -6.00 -10.19 12.34
N GLY A 71 -5.66 -10.73 11.16
CA GLY A 71 -6.63 -11.50 10.35
C GLY A 71 -7.19 -12.71 11.10
N ALA A 72 -6.31 -13.51 11.72
CA ALA A 72 -6.72 -14.66 12.51
C ALA A 72 -7.60 -14.28 13.72
N GLU A 73 -7.29 -13.16 14.37
CA GLU A 73 -8.08 -12.65 15.50
C GLU A 73 -9.48 -12.20 15.06
N ILE A 74 -9.59 -11.48 13.93
CA ILE A 74 -10.88 -11.11 13.33
C ILE A 74 -11.71 -12.34 12.98
N ASP A 75 -11.09 -13.36 12.39
CA ASP A 75 -11.79 -14.61 12.05
C ASP A 75 -12.31 -15.33 13.32
N GLY A 76 -11.57 -15.27 14.42
CA GLY A 76 -12.03 -15.73 15.74
C GLY A 76 -13.29 -15.01 16.21
N TYR A 77 -13.28 -13.67 16.20
CA TYR A 77 -14.45 -12.87 16.59
C TYR A 77 -15.65 -13.07 15.65
N ARG A 78 -15.41 -13.26 14.34
CA ARG A 78 -16.48 -13.60 13.39
C ARG A 78 -17.15 -14.93 13.74
N GLY A 79 -16.37 -15.93 14.14
CA GLY A 79 -16.89 -17.21 14.63
C GLY A 79 -17.76 -17.03 15.88
N ILE A 80 -17.31 -16.23 16.84
CA ILE A 80 -18.07 -15.91 18.07
C ILE A 80 -19.37 -15.19 17.71
N GLN A 81 -19.32 -14.20 16.83
CA GLN A 81 -20.50 -13.46 16.38
C GLN A 81 -21.52 -14.39 15.73
N ALA A 82 -21.09 -15.25 14.81
CA ALA A 82 -21.97 -16.20 14.13
C ALA A 82 -22.65 -17.16 15.12
N LEU A 83 -21.91 -17.68 16.10
CA LEU A 83 -22.45 -18.56 17.14
C LEU A 83 -23.44 -17.82 18.06
N ALA A 84 -23.13 -16.57 18.44
CA ALA A 84 -24.01 -15.75 19.26
C ALA A 84 -25.34 -15.46 18.56
N LEU A 85 -25.30 -15.12 17.28
CA LEU A 85 -26.50 -14.93 16.44
C LEU A 85 -27.34 -16.21 16.35
N GLN A 86 -26.71 -17.37 16.15
CA GLN A 86 -27.42 -18.65 16.14
C GLN A 86 -28.13 -18.97 17.45
N ARG A 87 -27.60 -18.49 18.57
CA ARG A 87 -28.18 -18.66 19.92
C ARG A 87 -29.19 -17.56 20.28
N GLY A 88 -29.40 -16.57 19.41
CA GLY A 88 -30.24 -15.40 19.70
C GLY A 88 -29.60 -14.41 20.69
N ASP A 89 -28.32 -14.56 21.02
CA ASP A 89 -27.59 -13.63 21.90
C ASP A 89 -27.06 -12.44 21.10
N LEU A 90 -27.93 -11.45 20.91
CA LEU A 90 -27.61 -10.24 20.17
C LEU A 90 -26.54 -9.38 20.88
N GLN A 91 -26.44 -9.44 22.21
CA GLN A 91 -25.44 -8.66 22.95
C GLN A 91 -24.04 -9.21 22.72
N ALA A 92 -23.85 -10.53 22.78
CA ALA A 92 -22.56 -11.14 22.47
C ALA A 92 -22.17 -10.94 21.00
N ALA A 93 -23.13 -11.01 20.08
CA ALA A 93 -22.88 -10.73 18.67
C ALA A 93 -22.41 -9.28 18.43
N GLU A 94 -23.01 -8.32 19.12
CA GLU A 94 -22.62 -6.91 19.03
C GLU A 94 -21.22 -6.68 19.61
N LYS A 95 -20.91 -7.27 20.77
CA LYS A 95 -19.56 -7.17 21.37
C LYS A 95 -18.48 -7.74 20.46
N ALA A 96 -18.75 -8.87 19.81
CA ALA A 96 -17.81 -9.47 18.86
C ALA A 96 -17.59 -8.57 17.63
N ARG A 97 -18.64 -7.89 17.15
CA ARG A 97 -18.52 -6.89 16.07
C ARG A 97 -17.67 -5.71 16.49
N GLN A 98 -17.92 -5.15 17.67
CA GLN A 98 -17.15 -4.02 18.21
C GLN A 98 -15.66 -4.37 18.34
N ALA A 99 -15.34 -5.57 18.83
CA ALA A 99 -13.96 -6.04 18.90
C ALA A 99 -13.28 -6.13 17.51
N ILE A 100 -14.01 -6.54 16.46
CA ILE A 100 -13.48 -6.53 15.08
C ILE A 100 -13.19 -5.09 14.64
N ASP A 101 -14.12 -4.17 14.90
CA ASP A 101 -13.96 -2.76 14.52
C ASP A 101 -12.76 -2.13 15.26
N ASP A 102 -12.59 -2.41 16.55
CA ASP A 102 -11.46 -1.95 17.36
C ASP A 102 -10.11 -2.43 16.78
N ILE A 103 -10.04 -3.71 16.36
CA ILE A 103 -8.85 -4.25 15.69
C ILE A 103 -8.59 -3.52 14.37
N LEU A 104 -9.61 -3.31 13.55
CA LEU A 104 -9.47 -2.64 12.24
C LEU A 104 -9.02 -1.18 12.37
N LEU A 105 -9.46 -0.50 13.43
CA LEU A 105 -9.09 0.89 13.73
C LEU A 105 -7.68 1.02 14.33
N THR A 106 -7.12 -0.07 14.88
CA THR A 106 -5.80 -0.06 15.50
C THR A 106 -4.69 0.01 14.45
N LYS A 107 -3.78 0.99 14.56
CA LYS A 107 -2.68 1.19 13.60
C LYS A 107 -1.79 -0.05 13.45
N GLU A 108 -1.57 -0.78 14.53
CA GLU A 108 -0.68 -1.95 14.58
C GLU A 108 -1.21 -3.15 13.78
N THR A 109 -2.51 -3.18 13.47
CA THR A 109 -3.14 -4.18 12.59
C THR A 109 -2.57 -4.11 11.19
N TRP A 110 -2.14 -2.93 10.76
CA TRP A 110 -1.68 -2.66 9.42
C TRP A 110 -0.15 -2.70 9.36
N ARG A 111 0.38 -3.26 8.26
CA ARG A 111 1.79 -3.22 7.91
C ARG A 111 1.98 -2.60 6.52
N PRO A 112 3.07 -1.84 6.30
CA PRO A 112 3.41 -1.35 4.98
C PRO A 112 3.51 -2.49 3.97
N LEU A 113 2.93 -2.33 2.78
CA LEU A 113 3.01 -3.32 1.72
C LEU A 113 3.90 -2.82 0.58
N VAL A 114 3.50 -1.71 -0.04
CA VAL A 114 4.16 -1.15 -1.23
C VAL A 114 3.84 0.35 -1.37
N LEU A 115 4.84 1.13 -1.75
CA LEU A 115 4.75 2.50 -2.24
C LEU A 115 4.83 2.47 -3.77
N ILE A 116 3.89 3.12 -4.46
CA ILE A 116 3.90 3.21 -5.93
C ILE A 116 3.75 4.68 -6.32
N VAL A 117 4.64 5.15 -7.19
CA VAL A 117 4.45 6.40 -7.93
C VAL A 117 4.07 6.04 -9.34
N ARG A 118 2.89 6.50 -9.77
CA ARG A 118 2.42 6.36 -11.15
C ARG A 118 2.48 7.71 -11.83
N GLU A 119 3.04 7.73 -13.02
CA GLU A 119 2.98 8.90 -13.90
C GLU A 119 1.82 8.71 -14.87
N ARG A 120 0.99 9.75 -15.00
CA ARG A 120 -0.05 9.79 -16.03
C ARG A 120 0.62 10.17 -17.34
N ALA A 121 0.55 9.30 -18.34
CA ALA A 121 0.91 9.65 -19.71
C ALA A 121 0.10 10.90 -20.09
N ARG A 122 0.81 11.91 -20.59
CA ARG A 122 0.28 13.20 -21.01
C ARG A 122 -0.98 12.97 -21.86
N ASP A 123 -2.11 13.56 -21.46
CA ASP A 123 -3.32 13.59 -22.28
C ASP A 123 -2.92 14.15 -23.65
N PHE A 124 -2.85 13.31 -24.68
CA PHE A 124 -2.83 13.78 -26.06
C PHE A 124 -4.24 14.32 -26.33
N THR A 125 -4.48 15.59 -26.04
CA THR A 125 -5.59 16.31 -26.65
C THR A 125 -5.31 16.36 -28.15
N VAL A 126 -5.83 15.38 -28.89
CA VAL A 126 -5.88 15.43 -30.35
C VAL A 126 -6.89 16.52 -30.69
N VAL A 127 -6.39 17.75 -30.88
CA VAL A 127 -7.17 18.87 -31.41
C VAL A 127 -7.31 18.64 -32.92
N GLY A 128 -8.22 17.74 -33.30
CA GLY A 128 -8.69 17.60 -34.67
C GLY A 128 -10.00 18.37 -34.83
N TRP A 129 -10.18 19.09 -35.94
CA TRP A 129 -11.40 19.85 -36.24
C TRP A 129 -12.68 18.99 -36.24
N ARG A 130 -12.56 17.65 -36.37
CA ARG A 130 -13.68 16.69 -36.28
C ARG A 130 -14.20 16.45 -34.85
N ASN A 131 -13.54 16.95 -33.80
CA ASN A 131 -13.92 16.69 -32.40
C ASN A 131 -14.97 17.65 -31.81
N LEU A 132 -15.44 18.67 -32.56
CA LEU A 132 -16.53 19.54 -32.12
C LEU A 132 -17.88 18.82 -31.97
N LEU A 133 -18.09 17.72 -32.71
CA LEU A 133 -19.36 16.98 -32.73
C LEU A 133 -19.39 15.76 -31.80
N ARG A 134 -18.26 15.39 -31.18
CA ARG A 134 -18.18 14.29 -30.20
C ARG A 134 -17.80 14.84 -28.84
N TRP A 135 -18.70 15.64 -28.29
CA TRP A 135 -18.67 16.08 -26.89
C TRP A 135 -19.12 14.96 -25.93
N GLN A 136 -18.77 13.71 -26.25
CA GLN A 136 -18.87 12.59 -25.32
C GLN A 136 -17.44 12.30 -24.86
N LYS A 137 -17.07 12.89 -23.72
CA LYS A 137 -15.83 12.62 -22.99
C LYS A 137 -15.76 11.14 -22.64
N LEU A 138 -15.16 10.33 -23.52
CA LEU A 138 -14.53 9.08 -23.13
C LEU A 138 -13.15 9.46 -22.54
N SER A 139 -13.12 9.83 -21.26
CA SER A 139 -11.88 9.89 -20.49
C SER A 139 -11.47 8.45 -20.15
N ASN A 140 -11.02 7.70 -21.14
CA ASN A 140 -10.45 6.39 -20.88
C ASN A 140 -9.12 6.56 -20.13
N VAL A 141 -8.94 5.69 -19.15
CA VAL A 141 -7.81 5.57 -18.22
C VAL A 141 -6.59 5.00 -18.96
N ASP A 142 -6.21 5.58 -20.10
CA ASP A 142 -5.17 5.01 -20.94
C ASP A 142 -3.82 5.69 -20.68
N GLY A 143 -3.04 5.03 -19.82
CA GLY A 143 -1.60 5.24 -19.69
C GLY A 143 -1.11 5.66 -18.31
N GLN A 144 -1.49 4.98 -17.23
CA GLN A 144 -0.72 5.09 -15.99
C GLN A 144 0.50 4.17 -16.07
N ARG A 145 1.70 4.75 -16.08
CA ARG A 145 2.96 4.00 -15.98
C ARG A 145 3.44 4.02 -14.54
N THR A 146 3.84 2.87 -13.99
CA THR A 146 4.59 2.85 -12.72
C THR A 146 5.96 3.50 -12.95
N ALA A 147 6.16 4.69 -12.38
CA ALA A 147 7.39 5.46 -12.49
C ALA A 147 8.41 5.03 -11.43
N ALA A 148 7.93 4.67 -10.23
CA ALA A 148 8.76 4.13 -9.16
C ALA A 148 7.94 3.23 -8.24
N GLN A 149 8.57 2.22 -7.64
CA GLN A 149 7.95 1.32 -6.66
C GLN A 149 8.95 0.96 -5.56
N PHE A 150 8.47 0.86 -4.32
CA PHE A 150 9.24 0.38 -3.17
C PHE A 150 8.38 -0.53 -2.27
N PRO A 151 8.87 -1.69 -1.80
CA PRO A 151 10.10 -2.35 -2.23
C PRO A 151 10.09 -2.62 -3.75
N PRO A 152 11.27 -2.80 -4.37
CA PRO A 152 11.33 -3.19 -5.78
C PRO A 152 10.57 -4.52 -6.00
N PRO A 153 9.94 -4.69 -7.18
CA PRO A 153 9.19 -5.89 -7.53
C PRO A 153 10.07 -7.14 -7.63
#